data_AF-A0A9W9KKR4-F1
#
_entry.id   AF-A0A9W9KKR4-F1
#
_cell.length_a   1.000
_cell.length_b   1.000
_cell.length_c   1.000
_cell.angle_alpha   90.00
_cell.angle_beta   90.00
_cell.angle_gamma   90.00
#
_symmetry.space_group_name_H-M   'P 1'
#
loop_
_entity.id
_entity.type
_entity.pdbx_description
1 polymer ?
#
loop_
_entity_poly.entity_id
_entity_poly.type
_entity_poly.pdbx_seq_one_letter_code
_entity_poly.pdbx_strand_id
1 'polypeptide(L)'
;MNEEKLIRLLANETPLVETLRHYLSLQEAVQILEQFESDSWLPNGQVLWSGMPREKAQQWADRHRLQTLTTAMGPLMDVNHPNCLKSTKTHHQWSKYVHGASALFAWRIANGEEVTLLSPPPPERFHPSGLSYYQVIEEPIIRGSFGQNAVHKINIVHPLIKGSDEFFYELWPNDRRDKWVERFGLSACKMKWRQVRHSKVKTKSQSLMAFPKQHFSSPEELKYVEQHKPACIKPLYIISLLLVFLITLSQIPVVVLFYLLYLLLGKTWNGNDATKDDKVILKTPAATPITISAKATKAEHPTETSGQGATYKMEACEKSQKNVEKKIKNEKKARAKAQEEAARKLKNEKKARAKAQEEAARKLKNEKKARAKAQEEAARKLKNEKKARAKAQEEAARKLKNEKKARAKAQEEAARKLKNEKKARAKAQEEAARKIENESKARAKAQQEARKST
;
A
#
# COMPACT_ATOMS: atom_id res chain seq x y z
N MET A 1 -2.79 31.79 4.86
CA MET A 1 -3.52 30.97 5.85
C MET A 1 -2.68 30.88 7.13
N ASN A 2 -3.21 31.24 8.31
CA ASN A 2 -2.45 31.14 9.57
C ASN A 2 -2.51 29.71 10.16
N GLU A 3 -1.61 29.40 11.10
CA GLU A 3 -1.55 28.09 11.76
C GLU A 3 -2.86 27.73 12.48
N GLU A 4 -3.56 28.69 13.08
CA GLU A 4 -4.86 28.44 13.73
C GLU A 4 -5.96 28.02 12.74
N LYS A 5 -6.00 28.60 11.53
CA LYS A 5 -6.96 28.24 10.49
C LYS A 5 -6.67 26.84 9.96
N LEU A 6 -5.38 26.45 9.83
CA LEU A 6 -5.00 25.08 9.50
C LEU A 6 -5.37 24.11 10.63
N ILE A 7 -5.10 24.47 11.87
CA ILE A 7 -5.47 23.67 13.04
C ILE A 7 -6.99 23.49 13.07
N ARG A 8 -7.79 24.52 12.77
CA ARG A 8 -9.26 24.40 12.66
C ARG A 8 -9.71 23.56 11.47
N LEU A 9 -9.12 23.73 10.30
CA LEU A 9 -9.41 22.93 9.09
C LEU A 9 -9.11 21.45 9.31
N LEU A 10 -8.08 21.15 10.10
CA LEU A 10 -7.64 19.80 10.42
C LEU A 10 -8.06 19.30 11.82
N ALA A 11 -8.77 20.13 12.61
CA ALA A 11 -9.10 19.83 14.01
C ALA A 11 -10.01 18.60 14.15
N ASN A 12 -10.81 18.34 13.11
CA ASN A 12 -11.73 17.21 13.06
C ASN A 12 -11.11 15.96 12.42
N GLU A 13 -9.86 16.05 11.96
CA GLU A 13 -9.18 15.10 11.07
C GLU A 13 -7.95 14.46 11.76
N THR A 14 -8.13 14.05 13.02
CA THR A 14 -7.05 13.58 13.92
C THR A 14 -6.13 12.50 13.30
N PRO A 15 -6.66 11.46 12.61
CA PRO A 15 -5.83 10.41 12.00
C PRO A 15 -5.00 10.93 10.81
N LEU A 16 -5.56 11.87 10.02
CA LEU A 16 -4.86 12.49 8.90
C LEU A 16 -3.75 13.42 9.39
N VAL A 17 -4.04 14.26 10.39
CA VAL A 17 -3.05 15.14 11.02
C VAL A 17 -1.88 14.35 11.57
N GLU A 18 -2.17 13.27 12.30
CA GLU A 18 -1.12 12.40 12.83
C GLU A 18 -0.28 11.79 11.72
N THR A 19 -0.91 11.34 10.62
CA THR A 19 -0.20 10.82 9.44
C THR A 19 0.69 11.88 8.79
N LEU A 20 0.18 13.10 8.57
CA LEU A 20 0.88 14.21 7.91
C LEU A 20 2.10 14.70 8.70
N ARG A 21 2.04 14.70 10.03
CA ARG A 21 3.17 15.08 10.91
C ARG A 21 4.42 14.20 10.72
N HIS A 22 4.27 13.00 10.16
CA HIS A 22 5.43 12.14 9.84
C HIS A 22 6.15 12.54 8.55
N TYR A 23 5.50 13.37 7.72
CA TYR A 23 5.93 13.74 6.38
C TYR A 23 6.32 15.22 6.24
N LEU A 24 5.51 16.13 6.79
CA LEU A 24 5.66 17.58 6.61
C LEU A 24 5.85 18.30 7.94
N SER A 25 6.60 19.41 7.90
CA SER A 25 6.47 20.43 8.94
C SER A 25 5.14 21.18 8.80
N LEU A 26 4.73 21.89 9.85
CA LEU A 26 3.50 22.68 9.83
C LEU A 26 3.55 23.76 8.75
N GLN A 27 4.67 24.48 8.65
CA GLN A 27 4.89 25.51 7.64
C GLN A 27 4.84 24.97 6.21
N GLU A 28 5.41 23.78 5.97
CA GLU A 28 5.34 23.12 4.66
C GLU A 28 3.90 22.77 4.28
N ALA A 29 3.13 22.25 5.23
CA ALA A 29 1.73 21.90 5.00
C ALA A 29 0.88 23.14 4.67
N VAL A 30 1.09 24.26 5.39
CA VAL A 30 0.40 25.53 5.14
C VAL A 30 0.70 26.03 3.72
N GLN A 31 1.97 26.09 3.32
CA GLN A 31 2.35 26.55 1.98
C GLN A 31 1.75 25.71 0.86
N ILE A 32 1.71 24.38 1.03
CA ILE A 32 1.11 23.47 0.05
C ILE A 32 -0.40 23.72 -0.06
N LEU A 33 -1.08 23.89 1.08
CA LEU A 33 -2.52 24.13 1.08
C LEU A 33 -2.90 25.49 0.51
N GLU A 34 -2.12 26.54 0.81
CA GLU A 34 -2.29 27.85 0.16
C GLU A 34 -2.21 27.73 -1.37
N GLN A 35 -1.27 26.92 -1.87
CA GLN A 35 -1.17 26.66 -3.30
C GLN A 35 -2.42 25.93 -3.83
N PHE A 36 -2.99 24.99 -3.08
CA PHE A 36 -4.21 24.27 -3.46
C PHE A 36 -5.51 25.08 -3.25
N GLU A 37 -5.46 26.17 -2.49
CA GLU A 37 -6.55 27.13 -2.32
C GLU A 37 -6.45 28.31 -3.31
N SER A 38 -5.38 28.39 -4.10
CA SER A 38 -5.19 29.44 -5.10
C SER A 38 -6.14 29.29 -6.30
N ASP A 39 -6.33 30.38 -7.05
CA ASP A 39 -7.13 30.42 -8.29
C ASP A 39 -6.59 29.48 -9.39
N SER A 40 -5.37 28.97 -9.22
CA SER A 40 -4.80 27.97 -10.14
C SER A 40 -5.40 26.59 -9.97
N TRP A 41 -6.11 26.29 -8.87
CA TRP A 41 -6.76 25.00 -8.66
C TRP A 41 -7.97 24.83 -9.58
N LEU A 42 -7.99 23.76 -10.38
CA LEU A 42 -9.12 23.45 -11.24
C LEU A 42 -10.17 22.62 -10.49
N PRO A 43 -11.41 23.09 -10.27
CA PRO A 43 -12.45 22.26 -9.66
C PRO A 43 -12.66 20.96 -10.43
N ASN A 44 -12.65 19.82 -9.72
CA ASN A 44 -12.75 18.46 -10.28
C ASN A 44 -11.69 18.12 -11.36
N GLY A 45 -10.66 18.96 -11.50
CA GLY A 45 -9.66 18.87 -12.55
C GLY A 45 -8.44 18.05 -12.17
N GLN A 46 -8.53 17.18 -11.16
CA GLN A 46 -7.37 16.48 -10.60
C GLN A 46 -7.21 15.07 -11.16
N VAL A 47 -5.95 14.68 -11.31
CA VAL A 47 -5.55 13.35 -11.79
C VAL A 47 -4.62 12.69 -10.80
N LEU A 48 -5.03 11.50 -10.36
CA LEU A 48 -4.19 10.54 -9.64
C LEU A 48 -3.71 9.45 -10.59
N TRP A 49 -2.64 8.74 -10.25
CA TRP A 49 -2.18 7.62 -11.06
C TRP A 49 -1.50 6.54 -10.24
N SER A 50 -1.64 5.29 -10.68
CA SER A 50 -1.00 4.14 -10.07
C SER A 50 -0.50 3.17 -11.14
N GLY A 51 0.65 2.53 -10.91
CA GLY A 51 1.14 1.48 -11.81
C GLY A 51 1.68 1.95 -13.17
N MET A 52 1.93 3.25 -13.37
CA MET A 52 2.44 3.79 -14.63
C MET A 52 3.58 4.82 -14.43
N PRO A 53 4.41 5.08 -15.46
CA PRO A 53 5.45 6.11 -15.41
C PRO A 53 4.86 7.51 -15.19
N ARG A 54 5.53 8.31 -14.36
CA ARG A 54 5.10 9.69 -14.03
C ARG A 54 4.97 10.55 -15.29
N GLU A 55 5.92 10.41 -16.20
CA GLU A 55 6.01 11.20 -17.43
C GLU A 55 4.78 10.96 -18.32
N LYS A 56 4.31 9.70 -18.40
CA LYS A 56 3.09 9.35 -19.15
C LYS A 56 1.84 9.90 -18.49
N ALA A 57 1.75 9.83 -17.16
CA ALA A 57 0.62 10.38 -16.42
C ALA A 57 0.54 11.91 -16.59
N GLN A 58 1.68 12.60 -16.51
CA GLN A 58 1.76 14.04 -16.74
C GLN A 58 1.35 14.41 -18.17
N GLN A 59 1.90 13.74 -19.19
CA GLN A 59 1.53 13.98 -20.59
C GLN A 59 0.04 13.75 -20.86
N TRP A 60 -0.56 12.73 -20.23
CA TRP A 60 -1.99 12.51 -20.35
C TRP A 60 -2.78 13.65 -19.70
N ALA A 61 -2.43 14.07 -18.48
CA ALA A 61 -3.08 15.18 -17.80
C ALA A 61 -2.95 16.49 -18.59
N ASP A 62 -1.77 16.82 -19.12
CA ASP A 62 -1.53 18.03 -19.90
C ASP A 62 -2.41 18.06 -21.17
N ARG A 63 -2.55 16.93 -21.88
CA ARG A 63 -3.44 16.80 -23.05
C ARG A 63 -4.92 17.05 -22.70
N HIS A 64 -5.34 16.63 -21.52
CA HIS A 64 -6.72 16.77 -21.05
C HIS A 64 -6.96 18.05 -20.24
N ARG A 65 -5.94 18.92 -20.11
CA ARG A 65 -5.97 20.14 -19.29
C ARG A 65 -6.32 19.86 -17.82
N LEU A 66 -5.82 18.74 -17.30
CA LEU A 66 -6.00 18.32 -15.92
C LEU A 66 -4.70 18.49 -15.11
N GLN A 67 -4.83 18.46 -13.79
CA GLN A 67 -3.76 18.72 -12.85
C GLN A 67 -3.31 17.45 -12.15
N THR A 68 -2.05 17.06 -12.39
CA THR A 68 -1.35 16.16 -11.47
C THR A 68 -0.96 16.91 -10.20
N LEU A 69 -0.50 16.19 -9.16
CA LEU A 69 0.15 16.82 -8.00
C LEU A 69 1.25 17.80 -8.42
N THR A 70 2.05 17.47 -9.44
CA THR A 70 3.16 18.34 -9.87
C THR A 70 2.63 19.66 -10.43
N THR A 71 1.58 19.60 -11.26
CA THR A 71 0.92 20.80 -11.80
C THR A 71 0.26 21.61 -10.68
N ALA A 72 -0.50 20.96 -9.79
CA ALA A 72 -1.22 21.64 -8.70
C ALA A 72 -0.28 22.32 -7.71
N MET A 73 0.89 21.73 -7.43
CA MET A 73 1.90 22.33 -6.56
C MET A 73 2.66 23.51 -7.20
N GLY A 74 2.58 23.67 -8.54
CA GLY A 74 3.10 24.82 -9.27
C GLY A 74 4.53 25.24 -8.86
N PRO A 75 4.73 26.47 -8.36
CA PRO A 75 6.05 26.99 -7.98
C PRO A 75 6.81 26.16 -6.92
N LEU A 76 6.10 25.35 -6.12
CA LEU A 76 6.72 24.47 -5.12
C LEU A 76 7.43 23.26 -5.74
N MET A 77 7.16 22.96 -7.01
CA MET A 77 7.76 21.83 -7.76
C MET A 77 8.71 22.27 -8.88
N ASP A 78 8.78 23.57 -9.20
CA ASP A 78 9.73 24.12 -10.17
C ASP A 78 11.12 24.30 -9.53
N VAL A 79 12.10 23.54 -10.03
CA VAL A 79 13.48 23.53 -9.49
C VAL A 79 14.15 24.90 -9.56
N ASN A 80 13.72 25.77 -10.47
CA ASN A 80 14.28 27.11 -10.63
C ASN A 80 13.59 28.17 -9.77
N HIS A 81 12.45 27.83 -9.16
CA HIS A 81 11.67 28.76 -8.35
C HIS A 81 12.19 28.83 -6.91
N PRO A 82 12.31 30.01 -6.29
CA PRO A 82 12.87 30.17 -4.94
C PRO A 82 12.11 29.40 -3.84
N ASN A 83 10.81 29.19 -4.02
CA ASN A 83 9.98 28.46 -3.05
C ASN A 83 10.10 26.92 -3.18
N CYS A 84 10.82 26.42 -4.19
CA CYS A 84 11.00 24.99 -4.36
C CYS A 84 12.09 24.46 -3.43
N LEU A 85 11.69 23.62 -2.47
CA LEU A 85 12.58 23.07 -1.45
C LEU A 85 13.45 21.91 -1.94
N LYS A 86 13.46 21.61 -3.24
CA LYS A 86 14.16 20.45 -3.79
C LYS A 86 15.69 20.55 -3.65
N SER A 87 16.24 21.75 -3.81
CA SER A 87 17.68 22.00 -3.71
C SER A 87 18.16 22.02 -2.25
N THR A 88 17.29 22.39 -1.32
CA THR A 88 17.60 22.50 0.12
C THR A 88 17.41 21.18 0.88
N LYS A 89 16.60 20.26 0.35
CA LYS A 89 16.32 18.95 0.95
C LYS A 89 17.22 17.84 0.42
N THR A 90 17.61 16.93 1.30
CA THR A 90 18.19 15.64 0.86
C THR A 90 17.15 14.84 0.06
N HIS A 91 17.61 13.85 -0.72
CA HIS A 91 16.72 12.97 -1.49
C HIS A 91 15.63 12.31 -0.62
N HIS A 92 15.96 11.90 0.61
CA HIS A 92 15.00 11.29 1.53
C HIS A 92 13.97 12.31 2.04
N GLN A 93 14.42 13.50 2.44
CA GLN A 93 13.54 14.58 2.89
C GLN A 93 12.63 15.07 1.77
N TRP A 94 13.14 15.21 0.53
CA TRP A 94 12.33 15.56 -0.63
C TRP A 94 11.27 14.50 -0.91
N SER A 95 11.63 13.21 -0.82
CA SER A 95 10.66 12.13 -0.99
C SER A 95 9.56 12.19 0.08
N LYS A 96 9.92 12.47 1.34
CA LYS A 96 8.94 12.67 2.42
C LYS A 96 8.04 13.89 2.16
N TYR A 97 8.63 15.00 1.72
CA TYR A 97 7.90 16.21 1.37
C TYR A 97 6.84 15.95 0.29
N VAL A 98 7.25 15.30 -0.82
CA VAL A 98 6.33 14.94 -1.93
C VAL A 98 5.25 13.96 -1.48
N HIS A 99 5.58 12.98 -0.63
CA HIS A 99 4.57 12.08 -0.04
C HIS A 99 3.55 12.86 0.79
N GLY A 100 4.00 13.75 1.68
CA GLY A 100 3.09 14.59 2.45
C GLY A 100 2.21 15.50 1.58
N ALA A 101 2.79 16.09 0.53
CA ALA A 101 2.04 16.91 -0.43
C ALA A 101 0.99 16.09 -1.19
N SER A 102 1.31 14.86 -1.57
CA SER A 102 0.37 13.90 -2.18
C SER A 102 -0.80 13.55 -1.25
N ALA A 103 -0.55 13.39 0.05
CA ALA A 103 -1.62 13.19 1.03
C ALA A 103 -2.53 14.42 1.17
N LEU A 104 -1.97 15.64 1.20
CA LEU A 104 -2.75 16.88 1.20
C LEU A 104 -3.55 17.07 -0.10
N PHE A 105 -2.97 16.67 -1.23
CA PHE A 105 -3.64 16.70 -2.53
C PHE A 105 -4.85 15.77 -2.56
N ALA A 106 -4.69 14.54 -2.08
CA ALA A 106 -5.78 13.59 -1.89
C ALA A 106 -6.87 14.14 -0.95
N TRP A 107 -6.49 14.76 0.17
CA TRP A 107 -7.45 15.36 1.10
C TRP A 107 -8.24 16.50 0.45
N ARG A 108 -7.57 17.36 -0.32
CA ARG A 108 -8.24 18.45 -1.04
C ARG A 108 -9.20 17.93 -2.11
N ILE A 109 -8.82 16.86 -2.80
CA ILE A 109 -9.66 16.14 -3.79
C ILE A 109 -10.91 15.55 -3.13
N ALA A 110 -10.79 15.04 -1.89
CA ALA A 110 -11.91 14.45 -1.17
C ALA A 110 -13.07 15.44 -0.93
N ASN A 111 -12.82 16.74 -1.03
CA ASN A 111 -13.82 17.80 -0.95
C ASN A 111 -14.48 18.13 -2.31
N GLY A 112 -14.14 17.40 -3.37
CA GLY A 112 -14.67 17.57 -4.72
C GLY A 112 -15.78 16.58 -5.08
N GLU A 113 -16.33 16.74 -6.28
CA GLU A 113 -17.35 15.83 -6.81
C GLU A 113 -16.71 14.64 -7.51
N GLU A 114 -15.67 14.87 -8.30
CA GLU A 114 -15.03 13.79 -9.05
C GLU A 114 -13.51 13.94 -9.18
N VAL A 115 -12.85 12.80 -9.40
CA VAL A 115 -11.43 12.71 -9.70
C VAL A 115 -11.16 11.64 -10.74
N THR A 116 -10.15 11.89 -11.58
CA THR A 116 -9.68 10.90 -12.56
C THR A 116 -8.49 10.11 -12.02
N LEU A 117 -8.53 8.78 -12.17
CA LEU A 117 -7.44 7.86 -11.86
C LEU A 117 -6.90 7.22 -13.13
N LEU A 118 -5.58 7.31 -13.33
CA LEU A 118 -4.90 6.58 -14.39
C LEU A 118 -4.29 5.29 -13.85
N SER A 119 -4.52 4.17 -14.53
CA SER A 119 -3.91 2.90 -14.16
C SER A 119 -3.68 1.98 -15.35
N PRO A 120 -2.91 0.88 -15.17
CA PRO A 120 -3.00 -0.27 -16.05
C PRO A 120 -4.42 -0.81 -16.21
N PRO A 121 -4.74 -1.45 -17.35
CA PRO A 121 -6.07 -2.03 -17.60
C PRO A 121 -6.31 -3.31 -16.78
N PRO A 122 -7.57 -3.75 -16.65
CA PRO A 122 -7.91 -5.09 -16.18
C PRO A 122 -7.14 -6.21 -16.89
N PRO A 123 -6.86 -7.34 -16.21
CA PRO A 123 -7.35 -7.70 -14.88
C PRO A 123 -6.54 -7.10 -13.71
N GLU A 124 -5.29 -6.70 -13.91
CA GLU A 124 -4.40 -6.17 -12.87
C GLU A 124 -4.26 -4.65 -12.96
N ARG A 125 -5.25 -3.91 -12.45
CA ARG A 125 -5.23 -2.44 -12.46
C ARG A 125 -4.27 -1.82 -11.45
N PHE A 126 -4.03 -2.51 -10.34
CA PHE A 126 -3.24 -1.99 -9.22
C PHE A 126 -2.16 -2.98 -8.80
N HIS A 127 -1.18 -2.45 -8.06
CA HIS A 127 -0.08 -3.26 -7.58
C HIS A 127 -0.60 -4.42 -6.69
N PRO A 128 -0.25 -5.70 -6.99
CA PRO A 128 -0.82 -6.86 -6.30
C PRO A 128 -0.58 -6.90 -4.79
N SER A 129 0.50 -6.27 -4.30
CA SER A 129 0.79 -6.22 -2.87
C SER A 129 -0.13 -5.27 -2.07
N GLY A 130 -0.88 -4.38 -2.73
CA GLY A 130 -1.66 -3.35 -2.01
C GLY A 130 -0.81 -2.26 -1.36
N LEU A 131 0.51 -2.20 -1.62
CA LEU A 131 1.43 -1.32 -0.89
C LEU A 131 1.81 -0.05 -1.65
N SER A 132 1.25 0.17 -2.85
CA SER A 132 1.52 1.40 -3.60
C SER A 132 1.12 2.63 -2.79
N TYR A 133 1.75 3.77 -3.07
CA TYR A 133 1.47 4.99 -2.31
C TYR A 133 -0.01 5.39 -2.46
N TYR A 134 -0.52 5.31 -3.68
CA TYR A 134 -1.94 5.45 -3.99
C TYR A 134 -2.83 4.58 -3.08
N GLN A 135 -2.60 3.25 -3.06
CA GLN A 135 -3.45 2.31 -2.30
C GLN A 135 -3.39 2.50 -0.78
N VAL A 136 -2.26 2.95 -0.23
CA VAL A 136 -2.06 3.04 1.22
C VAL A 136 -2.37 4.43 1.78
N ILE A 137 -2.34 5.47 0.94
CA ILE A 137 -2.48 6.85 1.40
C ILE A 137 -3.56 7.57 0.60
N GLU A 138 -3.39 7.75 -0.70
CA GLU A 138 -4.28 8.62 -1.49
C GLU A 138 -5.70 8.03 -1.60
N GLU A 139 -5.83 6.76 -1.95
CA GLU A 139 -7.12 6.06 -2.15
C GLU A 139 -7.98 6.04 -0.87
N PRO A 140 -7.45 5.67 0.30
CA PRO A 140 -8.20 5.78 1.55
C PRO A 140 -8.64 7.21 1.88
N ILE A 141 -7.81 8.22 1.60
CA ILE A 141 -8.16 9.62 1.87
C ILE A 141 -9.31 10.08 0.97
N ILE A 142 -9.20 9.87 -0.35
CA ILE A 142 -10.26 10.29 -1.30
C ILE A 142 -11.56 9.53 -1.10
N ARG A 143 -11.52 8.31 -0.56
CA ARG A 143 -12.71 7.52 -0.20
C ARG A 143 -13.26 7.83 1.20
N GLY A 144 -12.69 8.81 1.91
CA GLY A 144 -13.17 9.22 3.23
C GLY A 144 -12.82 8.27 4.39
N SER A 145 -11.83 7.39 4.23
CA SER A 145 -11.39 6.51 5.33
C SER A 145 -10.57 7.23 6.42
N PHE A 146 -10.04 8.42 6.13
CA PHE A 146 -9.25 9.22 7.06
C PHE A 146 -9.97 10.47 7.58
N GLY A 147 -11.16 10.78 7.06
CA GLY A 147 -11.87 12.02 7.32
C GLY A 147 -13.36 12.01 7.06
N GLN A 148 -14.00 13.16 7.20
CA GLN A 148 -15.47 13.28 7.06
C GLN A 148 -15.93 13.30 5.60
N ASN A 149 -15.05 13.70 4.68
CA ASN A 149 -15.40 13.89 3.27
C ASN A 149 -14.80 12.78 2.39
N ALA A 150 -15.57 12.40 1.37
CA ALA A 150 -15.14 11.52 0.29
C ALA A 150 -15.50 12.18 -1.03
N VAL A 151 -14.64 12.02 -2.04
CA VAL A 151 -14.99 12.41 -3.42
C VAL A 151 -16.25 11.65 -3.82
N HIS A 152 -17.17 12.25 -4.58
CA HIS A 152 -18.44 11.57 -4.93
C HIS A 152 -18.27 10.50 -6.01
N LYS A 153 -17.22 10.61 -6.84
CA LYS A 153 -16.94 9.67 -7.92
C LYS A 153 -15.46 9.57 -8.25
N ILE A 154 -14.99 8.36 -8.52
CA ILE A 154 -13.66 8.13 -9.11
C ILE A 154 -13.85 7.53 -10.49
N ASN A 155 -13.48 8.28 -11.53
CA ASN A 155 -13.43 7.78 -12.91
C ASN A 155 -12.04 7.21 -13.18
N ILE A 156 -11.96 6.06 -13.85
CA ILE A 156 -10.68 5.41 -14.17
C ILE A 156 -10.46 5.30 -15.68
N VAL A 157 -9.21 5.50 -16.10
CA VAL A 157 -8.76 5.44 -17.51
C VAL A 157 -7.48 4.62 -17.62
N HIS A 158 -7.30 3.97 -18.78
CA HIS A 158 -6.16 3.10 -19.04
C HIS A 158 -5.33 3.55 -20.26
N PRO A 159 -4.58 4.67 -20.17
CA PRO A 159 -3.85 5.25 -21.31
C PRO A 159 -2.64 4.43 -21.76
N LEU A 160 -2.39 3.26 -21.16
CA LEU A 160 -1.36 2.33 -21.61
C LEU A 160 -1.81 1.49 -22.81
N ILE A 161 -3.11 1.46 -23.11
CA ILE A 161 -3.67 0.77 -24.27
C ILE A 161 -3.98 1.81 -25.34
N LYS A 162 -3.49 1.59 -26.56
CA LYS A 162 -3.74 2.51 -27.67
C LYS A 162 -5.25 2.58 -27.96
N GLY A 163 -5.78 3.79 -28.09
CA GLY A 163 -7.19 4.02 -28.41
C GLY A 163 -8.15 3.97 -27.21
N SER A 164 -7.65 3.76 -25.99
CA SER A 164 -8.47 3.84 -24.77
C SER A 164 -8.21 5.09 -23.92
N ASP A 165 -7.46 6.06 -24.45
CA ASP A 165 -7.11 7.30 -23.77
C ASP A 165 -8.34 8.12 -23.33
N GLU A 166 -9.45 7.98 -24.07
CA GLU A 166 -10.72 8.68 -23.86
C GLU A 166 -11.82 7.79 -23.25
N PHE A 167 -11.49 6.56 -22.85
CA PHE A 167 -12.46 5.64 -22.28
C PHE A 167 -12.43 5.65 -20.76
N PHE A 168 -13.44 6.29 -20.18
CA PHE A 168 -13.65 6.40 -18.74
C PHE A 168 -14.72 5.41 -18.30
N TYR A 169 -14.54 4.82 -17.13
CA TYR A 169 -15.60 4.13 -16.42
C TYR A 169 -15.48 4.37 -14.92
N GLU A 170 -16.57 4.17 -14.19
CA GLU A 170 -16.60 4.40 -12.74
C GLU A 170 -15.80 3.31 -12.03
N LEU A 171 -14.88 3.71 -11.16
CA LEU A 171 -14.17 2.82 -10.23
C LEU A 171 -14.83 2.82 -8.85
N TRP A 172 -15.35 3.96 -8.43
CA TRP A 172 -15.97 4.19 -7.13
C TRP A 172 -17.10 5.23 -7.30
N PRO A 173 -18.26 5.07 -6.65
CA PRO A 173 -18.58 4.02 -5.67
C PRO A 173 -18.83 2.64 -6.28
N ASN A 174 -19.28 2.55 -7.53
CA ASN A 174 -19.55 1.28 -8.19
C ASN A 174 -18.47 0.95 -9.22
N ASP A 175 -17.74 -0.14 -9.04
CA ASP A 175 -16.69 -0.57 -9.98
C ASP A 175 -17.32 -1.10 -11.28
N ARG A 176 -17.43 -0.24 -12.30
CA ARG A 176 -18.01 -0.53 -13.62
C ARG A 176 -17.02 -1.15 -14.60
N ARG A 177 -16.19 -2.07 -14.11
CA ARG A 177 -15.19 -2.81 -14.91
C ARG A 177 -15.83 -3.61 -16.05
N ASP A 178 -17.08 -4.02 -15.90
CA ASP A 178 -17.90 -4.65 -16.94
C ASP A 178 -17.83 -3.87 -18.26
N LYS A 179 -17.94 -2.53 -18.20
CA LYS A 179 -17.87 -1.66 -19.39
C LYS A 179 -16.53 -1.75 -20.12
N TRP A 180 -15.44 -1.91 -19.38
CA TRP A 180 -14.12 -2.12 -19.99
C TRP A 180 -14.06 -3.46 -20.72
N VAL A 181 -14.52 -4.53 -20.06
CA VAL A 181 -14.48 -5.89 -20.60
C VAL A 181 -15.35 -6.02 -21.84
N GLU A 182 -16.52 -5.40 -21.86
CA GLU A 182 -17.39 -5.35 -23.04
C GLU A 182 -16.70 -4.72 -24.24
N ARG A 183 -15.98 -3.60 -24.04
CA ARG A 183 -15.38 -2.84 -25.13
C ARG A 183 -14.02 -3.37 -25.59
N PHE A 184 -13.17 -3.82 -24.67
CA PHE A 184 -11.78 -4.17 -24.96
C PHE A 184 -11.43 -5.64 -24.66
N GLY A 185 -12.36 -6.40 -24.07
CA GLY A 185 -12.13 -7.77 -23.63
C GLY A 185 -11.17 -7.90 -22.44
N LEU A 186 -10.90 -9.15 -22.06
CA LEU A 186 -9.89 -9.50 -21.06
C LEU A 186 -8.60 -9.93 -21.76
N SER A 187 -7.74 -8.97 -22.08
CA SER A 187 -6.38 -9.25 -22.54
C SER A 187 -5.40 -9.11 -21.38
N ALA A 188 -4.72 -10.20 -21.02
CA ALA A 188 -3.75 -10.20 -19.93
C ALA A 188 -2.52 -9.34 -20.28
N CYS A 189 -2.55 -8.06 -19.92
CA CYS A 189 -1.40 -7.20 -20.03
C CYS A 189 -0.47 -7.47 -18.84
N LYS A 190 0.58 -8.27 -19.03
CA LYS A 190 1.56 -8.58 -17.96
C LYS A 190 2.29 -7.31 -17.53
N MET A 191 1.85 -6.71 -16.44
CA MET A 191 2.49 -5.53 -15.86
C MET A 191 3.79 -5.90 -15.14
N LYS A 192 4.86 -5.17 -15.47
CA LYS A 192 6.12 -5.24 -14.74
C LYS A 192 6.06 -4.28 -13.54
N TRP A 193 5.57 -4.78 -12.42
CA TRP A 193 5.44 -4.01 -11.20
C TRP A 193 6.80 -3.68 -10.57
N ARG A 194 7.00 -2.42 -10.17
CA ARG A 194 8.17 -2.01 -9.37
C ARG A 194 8.04 -2.60 -7.97
N GLN A 195 9.14 -3.08 -7.39
CA GLN A 195 9.17 -3.49 -5.98
C GLN A 195 8.77 -2.34 -5.06
N VAL A 196 7.75 -2.58 -4.25
CA VAL A 196 7.30 -1.65 -3.21
C VAL A 196 7.81 -2.12 -1.85
N ARG A 197 8.40 -1.21 -1.08
CA ARG A 197 8.93 -1.50 0.27
C ARG A 197 7.86 -1.26 1.34
N HIS A 198 7.89 -2.09 2.38
CA HIS A 198 7.22 -1.83 3.64
C HIS A 198 7.90 -0.66 4.37
N SER A 199 7.12 0.16 5.05
CA SER A 199 7.63 1.18 5.97
C SER A 199 6.73 1.24 7.20
N LYS A 200 7.29 1.64 8.35
CA LYS A 200 6.53 1.82 9.60
C LYS A 200 5.33 2.74 9.40
N VAL A 201 5.46 3.77 8.56
CA VAL A 201 4.38 4.72 8.27
C VAL A 201 3.25 4.06 7.49
N LYS A 202 3.56 3.27 6.45
CA LYS A 202 2.54 2.51 5.70
C LYS A 202 1.81 1.50 6.59
N THR A 203 2.55 0.82 7.47
CA THR A 203 1.96 -0.10 8.45
C THR A 203 1.09 0.63 9.46
N LYS A 204 1.49 1.82 9.92
CA LYS A 204 0.68 2.67 10.82
C LYS A 204 -0.58 3.17 10.11
N SER A 205 -0.48 3.68 8.89
CA SER A 205 -1.65 4.09 8.09
C SER A 205 -2.62 2.92 7.86
N GLN A 206 -2.11 1.73 7.51
CA GLN A 206 -2.94 0.52 7.40
C GLN A 206 -3.58 0.11 8.73
N SER A 207 -2.87 0.26 9.85
CA SER A 207 -3.41 0.01 11.19
C SER A 207 -4.48 1.01 11.59
N LEU A 208 -4.33 2.29 11.21
CA LEU A 208 -5.35 3.32 11.44
C LEU A 208 -6.63 3.04 10.63
N MET A 209 -6.51 2.41 9.45
CA MET A 209 -7.65 1.95 8.64
C MET A 209 -8.39 0.72 9.23
N ALA A 210 -7.77 -0.03 10.15
CA ALA A 210 -8.37 -1.24 10.71
C ALA A 210 -9.43 -0.97 11.81
N PHE A 211 -9.70 0.29 12.13
CA PHE A 211 -10.78 0.71 13.02
C PHE A 211 -11.80 1.55 12.24
N PRO A 212 -12.90 0.95 11.75
CA PRO A 212 -13.97 1.74 11.16
C PRO A 212 -14.82 2.33 12.28
N LYS A 213 -15.05 3.66 12.25
CA LYS A 213 -16.33 4.18 12.73
C LYS A 213 -17.39 3.72 11.72
N GLN A 214 -18.28 2.86 12.19
CA GLN A 214 -19.43 2.39 11.43
C GLN A 214 -20.36 3.56 11.12
N HIS A 215 -20.48 3.91 9.85
CA HIS A 215 -21.71 4.46 9.31
C HIS A 215 -22.00 3.69 8.01
N PHE A 216 -22.80 2.63 8.14
CA PHE A 216 -23.41 1.94 7.01
C PHE A 216 -24.76 2.60 6.75
N SER A 217 -24.93 3.16 5.55
CA SER A 217 -26.21 3.67 5.06
C SER A 217 -26.75 2.71 4.02
N SER A 218 -27.39 1.62 4.47
CA SER A 218 -28.52 0.93 3.81
C SER A 218 -28.65 -0.53 4.31
N PRO A 219 -29.87 -1.03 4.63
CA PRO A 219 -30.10 -2.40 5.13
C PRO A 219 -29.82 -3.55 4.15
N GLU A 220 -29.47 -3.29 2.88
CA GLU A 220 -29.44 -4.33 1.84
C GLU A 220 -28.08 -5.06 1.69
N GLU A 221 -26.96 -4.50 2.18
CA GLU A 221 -25.64 -5.15 2.09
C GLU A 221 -25.39 -6.24 3.16
N LEU A 222 -26.28 -6.36 4.16
CA LEU A 222 -26.14 -7.33 5.26
C LEU A 222 -26.40 -8.79 4.83
N LYS A 223 -26.97 -9.04 3.65
CA LYS A 223 -27.21 -10.41 3.16
C LYS A 223 -26.06 -11.02 2.36
N TYR A 224 -25.08 -10.23 1.91
CA TYR A 224 -23.99 -10.73 1.07
C TYR A 224 -22.72 -11.09 1.86
N VAL A 225 -22.56 -10.52 3.07
CA VAL A 225 -21.38 -10.74 3.93
C VAL A 225 -21.51 -12.01 4.79
N GLU A 226 -22.72 -12.56 4.97
CA GLU A 226 -22.95 -13.72 5.85
C GLU A 226 -22.68 -15.08 5.17
N GLN A 227 -22.46 -15.13 3.86
CA GLN A 227 -22.36 -16.40 3.11
C GLN A 227 -20.94 -16.92 2.83
N HIS A 228 -19.89 -16.16 3.12
CA HIS A 228 -18.50 -16.59 2.89
C HIS A 228 -17.56 -16.29 4.08
N LYS A 229 -17.69 -17.07 5.15
CA LYS A 229 -16.64 -17.19 6.18
C LYS A 229 -15.52 -18.13 5.70
N PRO A 230 -14.24 -17.71 5.65
CA PRO A 230 -13.14 -18.65 5.65
C PRO A 230 -12.95 -19.26 7.06
N ALA A 231 -12.69 -20.56 7.09
CA ALA A 231 -12.65 -21.39 8.28
C ALA A 231 -11.60 -20.95 9.34
N CYS A 232 -12.08 -20.81 10.58
CA CYS A 232 -11.47 -21.16 11.86
C CYS A 232 -9.96 -20.88 12.05
N ILE A 233 -9.64 -19.70 12.61
CA ILE A 233 -8.43 -19.50 13.41
C ILE A 233 -8.68 -20.17 14.77
N LYS A 234 -7.87 -21.17 15.13
CA LYS A 234 -8.08 -22.01 16.34
C LYS A 234 -7.98 -21.17 17.63
N PRO A 235 -8.85 -21.39 18.64
CA PRO A 235 -8.92 -20.60 19.88
C PRO A 235 -7.70 -20.73 20.81
N LEU A 236 -6.75 -21.62 20.51
CA LEU A 236 -5.50 -21.79 21.26
C LEU A 236 -4.56 -20.58 21.19
N TYR A 237 -4.62 -19.78 20.11
CA TYR A 237 -3.70 -18.65 19.92
C TYR A 237 -4.08 -17.44 20.78
N ILE A 238 -5.38 -17.25 21.04
CA ILE A 238 -5.89 -16.15 21.86
C ILE A 238 -5.58 -16.41 23.34
N ILE A 239 -5.70 -17.66 23.79
CA ILE A 239 -5.34 -18.07 25.16
C ILE A 239 -3.82 -17.91 25.39
N SER A 240 -2.99 -18.24 24.39
CA SER A 240 -1.54 -18.02 24.47
C SER A 240 -1.17 -16.54 24.55
N LEU A 241 -1.86 -15.66 23.83
CA LEU A 241 -1.60 -14.21 23.91
C LEU A 241 -2.04 -13.62 25.26
N LEU A 242 -3.16 -14.09 25.80
CA LEU A 242 -3.69 -13.67 27.10
C LEU A 242 -2.77 -14.11 28.26
N LEU A 243 -2.20 -15.32 28.19
CA LEU A 243 -1.23 -15.80 29.18
C LEU A 243 0.07 -14.98 29.18
N VAL A 244 0.59 -14.64 28.00
CA VAL A 244 1.78 -13.79 27.87
C VAL A 244 1.53 -12.37 28.38
N PHE A 245 0.31 -11.84 28.15
CA PHE A 245 -0.08 -10.51 28.61
C PHE A 245 -0.26 -10.42 30.14
N LEU A 246 -0.77 -11.49 30.76
CA LEU A 246 -0.91 -11.57 32.23
C LEU A 246 0.44 -11.71 32.95
N ILE A 247 1.44 -12.33 32.33
CA ILE A 247 2.81 -12.42 32.86
C ILE A 247 3.51 -11.05 32.87
N THR A 248 3.15 -10.14 31.97
CA THR A 248 3.77 -8.81 31.87
C THR A 248 3.21 -7.76 32.81
N LEU A 249 2.06 -8.00 33.45
CA LEU A 249 1.33 -6.98 34.22
C LEU A 249 1.25 -7.25 35.74
N SER A 250 1.80 -8.36 36.24
CA SER A 250 1.68 -8.71 37.64
C SER A 250 3.05 -8.94 38.26
N GLN A 251 3.39 -8.22 39.33
CA GLN A 251 4.54 -8.51 40.19
C GLN A 251 4.32 -9.79 41.03
N ILE A 252 3.78 -10.84 40.41
CA ILE A 252 3.69 -12.15 41.02
C ILE A 252 4.94 -12.92 40.57
N PRO A 253 5.80 -13.36 41.50
CA PRO A 253 7.00 -14.09 41.15
C PRO A 253 6.61 -15.35 40.38
N VAL A 254 7.33 -15.62 39.29
CA VAL A 254 7.10 -16.73 38.32
C VAL A 254 6.87 -18.08 39.01
N VAL A 255 7.44 -18.26 40.21
CA VAL A 255 7.29 -19.43 41.07
C VAL A 255 5.83 -19.68 41.50
N VAL A 256 5.05 -18.64 41.81
CA VAL A 256 3.63 -18.76 42.22
C VAL A 256 2.76 -19.14 41.02
N LEU A 257 3.09 -18.63 39.83
CA LEU A 257 2.41 -18.99 38.59
C LEU A 257 2.69 -20.45 38.20
N PHE A 258 3.94 -20.91 38.36
CA PHE A 258 4.30 -22.31 38.20
C PHE A 258 3.66 -23.21 39.25
N TYR A 259 3.53 -22.77 40.50
CA TYR A 259 2.87 -23.52 41.57
C TYR A 259 1.35 -23.64 41.35
N LEU A 260 0.69 -22.59 40.87
CA LEU A 260 -0.71 -22.61 40.45
C LEU A 260 -0.93 -23.49 39.21
N LEU A 261 -0.01 -23.44 38.25
CA LEU A 261 -0.01 -24.32 37.08
C LEU A 261 0.22 -25.79 37.48
N TYR A 262 1.09 -26.05 38.46
CA TYR A 262 1.35 -27.37 39.03
C TYR A 262 0.16 -27.89 39.86
N LEU A 263 -0.57 -27.03 40.57
CA LEU A 263 -1.84 -27.38 41.24
C LEU A 263 -2.98 -27.67 40.24
N LEU A 264 -3.00 -26.97 39.10
CA LEU A 264 -3.97 -27.19 38.02
C LEU A 264 -3.65 -28.46 37.23
N LEU A 265 -2.36 -28.75 36.99
CA LEU A 265 -1.91 -29.95 36.28
C LEU A 265 -1.81 -31.19 37.20
N GLY A 266 -1.60 -31.00 38.49
CA GLY A 266 -1.51 -32.06 39.50
C GLY A 266 -2.85 -32.72 39.82
N LYS A 267 -3.97 -32.10 39.44
CA LYS A 267 -5.31 -32.74 39.48
C LYS A 267 -5.60 -33.62 38.26
N THR A 268 -4.74 -33.61 37.24
CA THR A 268 -4.96 -34.37 36.01
C THR A 268 -3.71 -35.11 35.55
N TRP A 269 -2.92 -35.69 36.47
CA TRP A 269 -2.21 -36.94 36.20
C TRP A 269 -1.39 -37.38 37.42
N ASN A 270 -1.83 -38.45 38.06
CA ASN A 270 -0.95 -39.57 38.36
C ASN A 270 -1.81 -40.85 38.29
N GLY A 271 -1.41 -41.79 37.42
CA GLY A 271 -2.01 -43.12 37.29
C GLY A 271 -1.66 -44.00 38.50
N ASN A 272 -2.08 -45.26 38.66
CA ASN A 272 -2.63 -46.31 37.79
C ASN A 272 -3.73 -47.04 38.64
N ASP A 273 -4.42 -48.11 38.28
CA ASP A 273 -4.16 -49.25 37.42
C ASP A 273 -5.45 -50.10 37.32
N ALA A 274 -5.39 -51.13 36.46
CA ALA A 274 -6.14 -52.39 36.58
C ALA A 274 -7.62 -52.46 36.14
N THR A 275 -7.78 -53.07 34.97
CA THR A 275 -8.66 -54.22 34.65
C THR A 275 -10.10 -54.31 35.19
N LYS A 276 -10.96 -54.69 34.22
CA LYS A 276 -12.21 -55.45 34.28
C LYS A 276 -13.53 -54.67 34.25
N ASP A 277 -14.23 -55.01 33.17
CA ASP A 277 -15.66 -55.31 33.08
C ASP A 277 -16.68 -54.17 33.17
N ASP A 278 -17.67 -54.39 32.31
CA ASP A 278 -19.03 -53.90 32.35
C ASP A 278 -19.40 -52.54 31.74
N LYS A 279 -20.19 -52.70 30.67
CA LYS A 279 -21.49 -52.07 30.42
C LYS A 279 -21.52 -50.55 30.16
N VAL A 280 -22.09 -50.25 28.98
CA VAL A 280 -23.27 -49.36 28.80
C VAL A 280 -22.89 -47.88 29.05
N ILE A 281 -22.84 -46.96 28.08
CA ILE A 281 -23.88 -46.48 27.16
C ILE A 281 -23.15 -45.64 26.09
N LEU A 282 -23.35 -45.94 24.80
CA LEU A 282 -23.03 -45.01 23.71
C LEU A 282 -24.35 -44.49 23.14
N LYS A 283 -24.71 -43.27 23.55
CA LYS A 283 -25.79 -42.48 22.96
C LYS A 283 -25.36 -42.08 21.55
N THR A 284 -25.96 -42.72 20.56
CA THR A 284 -25.87 -42.41 19.12
C THR A 284 -26.82 -41.23 18.80
N PRO A 285 -26.50 -40.34 17.83
CA PRO A 285 -27.43 -39.32 17.40
C PRO A 285 -28.53 -39.90 16.48
N ALA A 286 -29.75 -39.44 16.76
CA ALA A 286 -30.96 -39.39 15.93
C ALA A 286 -31.01 -40.26 14.66
N ALA A 287 -31.79 -41.33 14.74
CA ALA A 287 -32.44 -41.95 13.59
C ALA A 287 -33.94 -41.59 13.61
N THR A 288 -34.43 -41.26 12.43
CA THR A 288 -35.82 -41.00 12.02
C THR A 288 -36.75 -42.16 12.43
N PRO A 289 -37.95 -41.92 13.01
CA PRO A 289 -38.85 -43.00 13.36
C PRO A 289 -39.66 -43.46 12.13
N ILE A 290 -39.58 -44.76 11.82
CA ILE A 290 -40.57 -45.44 10.98
C ILE A 290 -41.63 -45.99 11.92
N THR A 291 -42.84 -45.41 11.82
CA THR A 291 -44.05 -45.87 12.48
C THR A 291 -44.47 -47.23 11.92
N ILE A 292 -44.52 -48.26 12.77
CA ILE A 292 -45.38 -49.44 12.52
C ILE A 292 -46.33 -49.54 13.70
N SER A 293 -47.60 -49.29 13.39
CA SER A 293 -48.76 -49.38 14.27
C SER A 293 -48.99 -50.83 14.71
N ALA A 294 -48.94 -51.09 16.01
CA ALA A 294 -49.50 -52.30 16.61
C ALA A 294 -50.91 -51.98 17.11
N LYS A 295 -51.92 -52.44 16.35
CA LYS A 295 -53.31 -52.42 16.78
C LYS A 295 -53.53 -53.58 17.75
N ALA A 296 -53.77 -53.26 19.01
CA ALA A 296 -54.20 -54.20 20.02
C ALA A 296 -55.63 -54.68 19.73
N THR A 297 -55.82 -55.99 19.66
CA THR A 297 -57.12 -56.64 19.91
C THR A 297 -56.91 -57.73 20.96
N LYS A 298 -57.60 -57.50 22.07
CA LYS A 298 -57.79 -58.35 23.25
C LYS A 298 -58.30 -59.74 22.86
N ALA A 299 -57.76 -60.79 23.48
CA ALA A 299 -58.46 -62.07 23.70
C ALA A 299 -57.87 -62.79 24.91
N GLU A 300 -58.77 -63.37 25.69
CA GLU A 300 -58.58 -63.99 27.01
C GLU A 300 -57.90 -65.37 26.96
N HIS A 301 -57.48 -65.83 28.15
CA HIS A 301 -56.99 -67.17 28.51
C HIS A 301 -57.87 -68.32 27.97
N PRO A 302 -57.34 -69.55 27.71
CA PRO A 302 -57.20 -70.53 28.80
C PRO A 302 -55.99 -71.50 28.71
N THR A 303 -55.71 -72.05 29.90
CA THR A 303 -55.18 -73.35 30.36
C THR A 303 -54.32 -74.28 29.46
N GLU A 304 -53.18 -74.69 30.05
CA GLU A 304 -52.39 -75.93 29.98
C GLU A 304 -52.21 -76.76 28.67
N THR A 305 -50.98 -77.26 28.50
CA THR A 305 -50.60 -78.68 28.28
C THR A 305 -49.44 -78.88 27.26
N SER A 306 -48.47 -79.70 27.69
CA SER A 306 -47.58 -80.58 26.91
C SER A 306 -46.35 -80.03 26.18
N GLY A 307 -45.21 -80.65 26.52
CA GLY A 307 -43.89 -80.38 25.98
C GLY A 307 -43.64 -81.09 24.65
N GLN A 308 -43.41 -80.29 23.61
CA GLN A 308 -42.71 -80.66 22.36
C GLN A 308 -42.33 -79.42 21.51
N GLY A 309 -42.79 -78.20 21.85
CA GLY A 309 -42.48 -76.95 21.13
C GLY A 309 -41.19 -76.23 21.52
N ALA A 310 -40.41 -76.73 22.48
CA ALA A 310 -39.19 -76.08 22.97
C ALA A 310 -37.94 -76.40 22.13
N THR A 311 -37.86 -77.58 21.52
CA THR A 311 -36.69 -78.04 20.73
C THR A 311 -36.63 -77.39 19.34
N TYR A 312 -37.76 -77.21 18.66
CA TYR A 312 -37.82 -76.58 17.33
C TYR A 312 -37.52 -75.07 17.34
N LYS A 313 -37.77 -74.37 18.45
CA LYS A 313 -37.47 -72.94 18.60
C LYS A 313 -36.00 -72.66 18.93
N MET A 314 -35.30 -73.58 19.61
CA MET A 314 -33.87 -73.44 19.90
C MET A 314 -32.99 -73.64 18.65
N GLU A 315 -33.29 -74.62 17.80
CA GLU A 315 -32.51 -74.87 16.56
C GLU A 315 -32.62 -73.73 15.53
N ALA A 316 -33.80 -73.10 15.43
CA ALA A 316 -34.01 -71.92 14.59
C ALA A 316 -33.24 -70.69 15.12
N CYS A 317 -33.15 -70.54 16.44
CA CYS A 317 -32.39 -69.46 17.09
C CYS A 317 -30.88 -69.66 16.88
N GLU A 318 -30.36 -70.89 16.99
CA GLU A 318 -28.94 -71.20 16.82
C GLU A 318 -28.47 -71.02 15.36
N LYS A 319 -29.30 -71.43 14.38
CA LYS A 319 -29.03 -71.16 12.96
C LYS A 319 -29.03 -69.66 12.64
N SER A 320 -29.93 -68.90 13.24
CA SER A 320 -29.96 -67.44 13.10
C SER A 320 -28.70 -66.79 13.71
N GLN A 321 -28.27 -67.24 14.89
CA GLN A 321 -27.04 -66.78 15.54
C GLN A 321 -25.78 -67.09 14.71
N LYS A 322 -25.64 -68.32 14.18
CA LYS A 322 -24.51 -68.70 13.30
C LYS A 322 -24.45 -67.89 12.00
N ASN A 323 -25.60 -67.51 11.45
CA ASN A 323 -25.67 -66.64 10.27
C ASN A 323 -25.29 -65.19 10.60
N VAL A 324 -25.72 -64.68 11.75
CA VAL A 324 -25.32 -63.35 12.23
C VAL A 324 -23.81 -63.30 12.51
N GLU A 325 -23.23 -64.32 13.15
CA GLU A 325 -21.78 -64.41 13.36
C GLU A 325 -20.99 -64.46 12.06
N LYS A 326 -21.43 -65.26 11.08
CA LYS A 326 -20.80 -65.29 9.75
C LYS A 326 -20.87 -63.92 9.08
N LYS A 327 -22.00 -63.22 9.18
CA LYS A 327 -22.17 -61.87 8.61
C LYS A 327 -21.26 -60.85 9.29
N ILE A 328 -21.19 -60.86 10.62
CA ILE A 328 -20.28 -59.99 11.40
C ILE A 328 -18.81 -60.29 11.07
N LYS A 329 -18.43 -61.56 10.94
CA LYS A 329 -17.06 -61.97 10.58
C LYS A 329 -16.67 -61.46 9.19
N ASN A 330 -17.60 -61.53 8.23
CA ASN A 330 -17.39 -61.04 6.88
C ASN A 330 -17.32 -59.51 6.83
N GLU A 331 -18.18 -58.78 7.54
CA GLU A 331 -18.12 -57.32 7.64
C GLU A 331 -16.85 -56.83 8.33
N LYS A 332 -16.40 -57.51 9.41
CA LYS A 332 -15.11 -57.20 10.07
C LYS A 332 -13.94 -57.39 9.10
N LYS A 333 -13.94 -58.46 8.31
CA LYS A 333 -12.88 -58.71 7.31
C LYS A 333 -12.90 -57.68 6.17
N ALA A 334 -14.08 -57.26 5.72
CA ALA A 334 -14.23 -56.20 4.74
C ALA A 334 -13.74 -54.83 5.27
N ARG A 335 -14.09 -54.49 6.52
CA ARG A 335 -13.61 -53.26 7.19
C ARG A 335 -12.11 -53.26 7.39
N ALA A 336 -11.50 -54.38 7.79
CA ALA A 336 -10.05 -54.49 7.94
C ALA A 336 -9.30 -54.26 6.62
N LYS A 337 -9.78 -54.86 5.51
CA LYS A 337 -9.22 -54.62 4.17
C LYS A 337 -9.36 -53.16 3.72
N ALA A 338 -10.52 -52.55 3.97
CA ALA A 338 -10.75 -51.14 3.63
C ALA A 338 -9.83 -50.19 4.43
N GLN A 339 -9.58 -50.50 5.72
CA GLN A 339 -8.65 -49.73 6.55
C GLN A 339 -7.20 -49.88 6.11
N GLU A 340 -6.76 -51.09 5.72
CA GLU A 340 -5.42 -51.33 5.20
C GLU A 340 -5.17 -50.60 3.87
N GLU A 341 -6.15 -50.62 2.96
CA GLU A 341 -6.07 -49.89 1.69
C GLU A 341 -6.03 -48.37 1.92
N ALA A 342 -6.86 -47.84 2.84
CA ALA A 342 -6.84 -46.43 3.22
C ALA A 342 -5.49 -46.02 3.83
N ALA A 343 -4.91 -46.85 4.70
CA ALA A 343 -3.59 -46.60 5.28
C ALA A 343 -2.48 -46.60 4.21
N ARG A 344 -2.56 -47.50 3.23
CA ARG A 344 -1.61 -47.55 2.10
C ARG A 344 -1.73 -46.33 1.19
N LYS A 345 -2.96 -45.88 0.88
CA LYS A 345 -3.21 -44.64 0.13
C LYS A 345 -2.63 -43.42 0.85
N LEU A 346 -2.90 -43.28 2.15
CA LEU A 346 -2.38 -42.17 2.95
C LEU A 346 -0.85 -42.16 3.02
N LYS A 347 -0.20 -43.34 3.14
CA LYS A 347 1.26 -43.46 3.14
C LYS A 347 1.88 -43.03 1.81
N ASN A 348 1.25 -43.39 0.69
CA ASN A 348 1.71 -43.01 -0.64
C ASN A 348 1.55 -41.51 -0.90
N GLU A 349 0.42 -40.93 -0.49
CA GLU A 349 0.15 -39.49 -0.63
C GLU A 349 1.14 -38.65 0.20
N LYS A 350 1.42 -39.05 1.45
CA LYS A 350 2.45 -38.42 2.28
C LYS A 350 3.83 -38.46 1.63
N LYS A 351 4.21 -39.59 1.02
CA LYS A 351 5.50 -39.73 0.32
C LYS A 351 5.58 -38.85 -0.94
N ALA A 352 4.48 -38.74 -1.71
CA ALA A 352 4.40 -37.85 -2.86
C ALA A 352 4.51 -36.38 -2.45
N ARG A 353 3.80 -35.97 -1.39
CA ARG A 353 3.84 -34.61 -0.85
C ARG A 353 5.22 -34.23 -0.33
N ALA A 354 5.92 -35.13 0.36
CA ALA A 354 7.28 -34.89 0.83
C ALA A 354 8.26 -34.64 -0.33
N LYS A 355 8.20 -35.46 -1.39
CA LYS A 355 9.02 -35.26 -2.60
C LYS A 355 8.74 -33.92 -3.29
N ALA A 356 7.46 -33.56 -3.43
CA ALA A 356 7.07 -32.28 -4.03
C ALA A 356 7.57 -31.07 -3.22
N GLN A 357 7.52 -31.17 -1.88
CA GLN A 357 8.04 -30.12 -0.99
C GLN A 357 9.56 -29.99 -1.07
N GLU A 358 10.29 -31.10 -1.16
CA GLU A 358 11.75 -31.09 -1.32
C GLU A 358 12.17 -30.45 -2.65
N GLU A 359 11.49 -30.79 -3.75
CA GLU A 359 11.75 -30.20 -5.07
C GLU A 359 11.45 -28.69 -5.08
N ALA A 360 10.34 -28.27 -4.48
CA ALA A 360 9.99 -26.86 -4.34
C ALA A 360 11.03 -26.09 -3.50
N ALA A 361 11.51 -26.68 -2.41
CA ALA A 361 12.57 -26.08 -1.59
C ALA A 361 13.89 -25.94 -2.37
N ARG A 362 14.24 -26.93 -3.19
CA ARG A 362 15.43 -26.88 -4.05
C ARG A 362 15.32 -25.80 -5.13
N LYS A 363 14.15 -25.68 -5.80
CA LYS A 363 13.88 -24.60 -6.77
C LYS A 363 14.01 -23.22 -6.13
N LEU A 364 13.39 -23.03 -4.97
CA LEU A 364 13.45 -21.77 -4.22
C LEU A 364 14.90 -21.40 -3.82
N LYS A 365 15.70 -22.39 -3.38
CA LYS A 365 17.10 -22.17 -3.00
C LYS A 365 17.95 -21.74 -4.20
N ASN A 366 17.72 -22.34 -5.38
CA ASN A 366 18.43 -21.98 -6.60
C ASN A 366 18.04 -20.59 -7.11
N GLU A 367 16.74 -20.25 -7.08
CA GLU A 367 16.26 -18.93 -7.49
C GLU A 367 16.79 -17.82 -6.57
N LYS A 368 16.82 -18.05 -5.25
CA LYS A 368 17.44 -17.12 -4.29
C LYS A 368 18.92 -16.90 -4.59
N LYS A 369 19.68 -17.95 -4.90
CA LYS A 369 21.11 -17.83 -5.29
C LYS A 369 21.29 -17.04 -6.59
N ALA A 370 20.47 -17.30 -7.61
CA ALA A 370 20.53 -16.57 -8.87
C ALA A 370 20.20 -15.07 -8.67
N ARG A 371 19.17 -14.78 -7.88
CA ARG A 371 18.78 -13.40 -7.55
C ARG A 371 19.86 -12.66 -6.75
N ALA A 372 20.52 -13.33 -5.80
CA ALA A 372 21.62 -12.72 -5.05
C ALA A 372 22.78 -12.32 -5.97
N LYS A 373 23.19 -13.20 -6.90
CA LYS A 373 24.23 -12.89 -7.89
C LYS A 373 23.85 -11.72 -8.80
N ALA A 374 22.62 -11.70 -9.30
CA ALA A 374 22.13 -10.59 -10.15
C ALA A 374 22.08 -9.25 -9.39
N GLN A 375 21.71 -9.26 -8.11
CA GLN A 375 21.70 -8.07 -7.27
C GLN A 375 23.12 -7.55 -6.98
N GLU A 376 24.09 -8.44 -6.75
CA GLU A 376 25.49 -8.08 -6.56
C GLU A 376 26.08 -7.44 -7.82
N GLU A 377 25.83 -8.01 -9.00
CA GLU A 377 26.27 -7.46 -10.28
C GLU A 377 25.66 -6.08 -10.55
N ALA A 378 24.35 -5.91 -10.30
CA ALA A 378 23.67 -4.63 -10.44
C ALA A 378 24.23 -3.57 -9.48
N ALA A 379 24.52 -3.95 -8.23
CA ALA A 379 25.13 -3.05 -7.26
C ALA A 379 26.54 -2.60 -7.69
N ARG A 380 27.34 -3.51 -8.25
CA ARG A 380 28.67 -3.20 -8.80
C ARG A 380 28.59 -2.25 -9.99
N LYS A 381 27.66 -2.47 -10.94
CA LYS A 381 27.43 -1.55 -12.07
C LYS A 381 27.06 -0.15 -11.60
N LEU A 382 26.11 -0.05 -10.66
CA LEU A 382 25.67 1.24 -10.10
C LEU A 382 26.80 1.98 -9.37
N LYS A 383 27.66 1.26 -8.63
CA LYS A 383 28.82 1.84 -7.95
C LYS A 383 29.83 2.42 -8.96
N ASN A 384 30.09 1.71 -10.05
CA ASN A 384 31.01 2.16 -11.09
C ASN A 384 30.45 3.38 -11.85
N GLU A 385 29.17 3.37 -12.19
CA GLU A 385 28.50 4.49 -12.87
C GLU A 385 28.49 5.76 -12.00
N LYS A 386 28.21 5.63 -10.70
CA LYS A 386 28.31 6.75 -9.76
C LYS A 386 29.73 7.32 -9.69
N LYS A 387 30.75 6.47 -9.66
CA LYS A 387 32.16 6.90 -9.63
C LYS A 387 32.54 7.64 -10.92
N ALA A 388 32.08 7.16 -12.09
CA ALA A 388 32.31 7.83 -13.36
C ALA A 388 31.60 9.20 -13.41
N ARG A 389 30.33 9.27 -12.98
CA ARG A 389 29.58 10.52 -12.93
C ARG A 389 30.19 11.56 -11.98
N ALA A 390 30.68 11.13 -10.82
CA ALA A 390 31.36 12.03 -9.88
C ALA A 390 32.62 12.65 -10.50
N LYS A 391 33.45 11.85 -11.18
CA LYS A 391 34.63 12.34 -11.90
C LYS A 391 34.27 13.35 -13.00
N ALA A 392 33.24 13.06 -13.80
CA ALA A 392 32.80 13.97 -14.86
C ALA A 392 32.26 15.30 -14.31
N GLN A 393 31.54 15.26 -13.18
CA GLN A 393 31.06 16.47 -12.51
C GLN A 393 32.19 17.31 -11.92
N GLU A 394 33.21 16.68 -11.33
CA GLU A 394 34.40 17.37 -10.82
C GLU A 394 35.18 18.07 -11.95
N GLU A 395 35.36 17.40 -13.08
CA GLU A 395 36.02 17.98 -14.26
C GLU A 395 35.22 19.17 -14.83
N ALA A 396 33.89 19.03 -14.95
CA ALA A 396 33.03 20.12 -15.42
C ALA A 396 33.06 21.32 -14.47
N ALA A 397 33.05 21.11 -13.15
CA ALA A 397 33.17 22.17 -12.16
C ALA A 397 34.52 22.90 -12.26
N ARG A 398 35.61 22.17 -12.50
CA ARG A 398 36.95 22.76 -12.70
C ARG A 398 37.00 23.62 -13.97
N LYS A 399 36.42 23.15 -15.09
CA LYS A 399 36.33 23.93 -16.34
C LYS A 399 35.55 25.23 -16.13
N LEU A 400 34.38 25.17 -15.50
CA LEU A 400 33.56 26.34 -15.22
C LEU A 400 34.28 27.36 -14.31
N LYS A 401 35.00 26.88 -13.28
CA LYS A 401 35.79 27.74 -12.38
C LYS A 401 36.89 28.48 -13.13
N ASN A 402 37.60 27.79 -14.03
CA ASN A 402 38.65 28.40 -14.84
C ASN A 402 38.09 29.43 -15.84
N GLU A 403 36.98 29.11 -16.49
CA GLU A 403 36.32 30.03 -17.43
C GLU A 403 35.81 31.30 -16.73
N LYS A 404 35.18 31.16 -15.56
CA LYS A 404 34.79 32.32 -14.73
C LYS A 404 35.98 33.20 -14.35
N LYS A 405 37.11 32.58 -13.97
CA LYS A 405 38.34 33.32 -13.63
C LYS A 405 38.92 34.05 -14.84
N ALA A 406 38.90 33.43 -16.03
CA ALA A 406 39.33 34.07 -17.27
C ALA A 406 38.42 35.25 -17.65
N ARG A 407 37.10 35.08 -17.55
CA ARG A 407 36.12 36.13 -17.84
C ARG A 407 36.24 37.32 -16.88
N ALA A 408 36.46 37.07 -15.58
CA ALA A 408 36.68 38.13 -14.60
C ALA A 408 37.92 38.97 -14.94
N LYS A 409 39.04 38.32 -15.30
CA LYS A 409 40.27 39.02 -15.74
C LYS A 409 40.03 39.87 -17.00
N ALA A 410 39.33 39.32 -18.00
CA ALA A 410 39.03 40.05 -19.22
C ALA A 410 38.13 41.28 -18.97
N GLN A 411 37.14 41.15 -18.07
CA GLN A 411 36.29 42.27 -17.67
C GLN A 411 37.04 43.35 -16.91
N GLU A 412 37.97 42.97 -16.02
CA GLU A 412 38.83 43.93 -15.30
C GLU A 412 39.73 44.71 -16.27
N GLU A 413 40.35 44.02 -17.25
CA GLU A 413 41.17 44.66 -18.26
C GLU A 413 40.35 45.63 -19.14
N ALA A 414 39.15 45.22 -19.57
CA ALA A 414 38.25 46.07 -20.34
C ALA A 414 37.81 47.31 -19.55
N ALA A 415 37.48 47.16 -18.26
CA ALA A 415 37.14 48.27 -17.39
C ALA A 415 38.30 49.26 -17.22
N ARG A 416 39.54 48.76 -17.11
CA ARG A 416 40.75 49.61 -17.03
C ARG A 416 40.97 50.39 -18.32
N LYS A 417 40.81 49.78 -19.50
CA LYS A 417 40.90 50.46 -20.80
C LYS A 417 39.88 51.59 -20.92
N LEU A 418 38.61 51.31 -20.59
CA LEU A 418 37.54 52.32 -20.63
C LEU A 418 37.82 53.50 -19.67
N LYS A 419 38.34 53.22 -18.47
CA LYS A 419 38.69 54.27 -17.50
C LYS A 419 39.80 55.17 -18.03
N ASN A 420 40.83 54.60 -18.66
CA ASN A 420 41.93 55.35 -19.24
C ASN A 420 41.48 56.21 -20.43
N GLU A 421 40.63 55.65 -21.30
CA GLU A 421 40.08 56.37 -22.45
C GLU A 421 39.19 57.55 -22.01
N LYS A 422 38.32 57.35 -21.02
CA LYS A 422 37.53 58.43 -20.41
C LYS A 422 38.43 59.54 -19.83
N LYS A 423 39.52 59.17 -19.15
CA LYS A 423 40.48 60.15 -18.59
C LYS A 423 41.20 60.93 -19.70
N ALA A 424 41.58 60.27 -20.79
CA ALA A 424 42.20 60.93 -21.94
C ALA A 424 41.23 61.89 -22.63
N ARG A 425 39.97 61.47 -22.83
CA ARG A 425 38.92 62.31 -23.42
C ARG A 425 38.60 63.54 -22.56
N ALA A 426 38.53 63.38 -21.24
CA ALA A 426 38.32 64.49 -20.32
C ALA A 426 39.45 65.53 -20.41
N LYS A 427 40.71 65.09 -20.46
CA LYS A 427 41.86 65.98 -20.64
C LYS A 427 41.79 66.74 -21.97
N ALA A 428 41.49 66.05 -23.07
CA ALA A 428 41.37 66.68 -24.39
C ALA A 428 40.22 67.71 -24.44
N GLN A 429 39.11 67.43 -23.74
CA GLN A 429 37.99 68.38 -23.62
C GLN A 429 38.36 69.62 -22.79
N GLU A 430 39.10 69.45 -21.69
CA GLU A 430 39.59 70.56 -20.88
C GLU A 430 40.55 71.46 -21.67
N GLU A 431 41.47 70.86 -22.43
CA GLU A 431 42.41 71.60 -23.28
C GLU A 431 41.69 72.37 -24.39
N ALA A 432 40.70 71.75 -25.05
CA ALA A 432 39.86 72.42 -26.04
C ALA A 432 39.07 73.59 -25.44
N ALA A 433 38.50 73.43 -24.23
CA ALA A 433 37.79 74.49 -23.53
C ALA A 433 38.70 75.68 -23.19
N ARG A 434 39.93 75.43 -22.69
CA ARG A 434 40.92 76.48 -22.42
C ARG A 434 41.30 77.25 -23.69
N LYS A 435 41.43 76.56 -24.83
CA LYS A 435 41.75 77.20 -26.11
C LYS A 435 40.63 78.15 -26.56
N ILE A 436 39.37 77.70 -26.48
CA ILE A 436 38.19 78.54 -26.77
C ILE A 436 38.14 79.75 -25.83
N GLU A 437 38.37 79.55 -24.54
CA GLU A 437 38.38 80.64 -23.55
C GLU A 437 39.46 81.68 -23.88
N ASN A 438 40.68 81.25 -24.21
CA ASN A 438 41.76 82.15 -24.58
C ASN A 438 41.47 82.93 -25.88
N GLU A 439 40.94 82.25 -26.90
CA GLU A 439 40.51 82.90 -28.15
C GLU A 439 39.39 83.92 -27.90
N SER A 440 38.44 83.59 -27.01
CA SER A 440 37.36 84.51 -26.63
C SER A 440 37.87 85.76 -25.90
N LYS A 441 38.82 85.60 -24.97
CA LYS A 441 39.48 86.71 -24.26
C LYS A 441 40.27 87.60 -25.23
N ALA A 442 41.00 86.99 -26.18
CA ALA A 442 41.73 87.73 -27.20
C ALA A 442 40.79 88.56 -28.10
N ARG A 443 39.67 87.96 -28.55
CA ARG A 443 38.64 88.68 -29.33
C ARG A 443 38.01 89.83 -28.54
N ALA A 444 37.66 89.60 -27.27
CA ALA A 444 37.10 90.64 -26.42
C ALA A 444 38.06 91.82 -26.22
N LYS A 445 39.35 91.53 -26.03
CA LYS A 445 40.39 92.57 -25.92
C LYS A 445 40.54 93.37 -27.22
N ALA A 446 40.59 92.70 -28.37
CA ALA A 446 40.65 93.36 -29.67
C ALA A 446 39.42 94.25 -29.94
N GLN A 447 38.22 93.80 -29.55
CA GLN A 447 36.99 94.61 -29.64
C GLN A 447 37.04 95.84 -28.71
N GLN A 448 37.60 95.70 -27.51
CA GLN A 448 37.74 96.81 -26.58
C GLN A 448 38.75 97.85 -27.08
N GLU A 449 39.84 97.41 -27.71
CA GLU A 449 40.83 98.29 -28.34
C GLU A 449 40.23 99.03 -29.54
N ALA A 450 39.49 98.34 -30.42
CA ALA A 450 38.80 98.96 -31.56
C ALA A 450 37.78 100.04 -31.14
N ARG A 451 37.06 99.84 -30.01
CA ARG A 451 36.13 100.83 -29.46
C ARG A 451 36.80 102.07 -28.88
N LYS A 452 38.09 102.02 -28.53
CA LYS A 452 38.83 103.18 -28.02
C LYS A 452 39.45 104.02 -29.13
N SER A 453 39.54 103.48 -30.35
CA SER A 453 40.12 104.15 -31.53
C SER A 453 39.09 104.83 -32.44
N THR A 454 37.80 104.60 -32.22
CA THR A 454 36.66 105.37 -32.75
C THR A 454 36.19 106.37 -31.71
#